data_AF-N1WMC8-F1
#
_entry.id   AF-N1WMC8-F1
#
_cell.length_a   1.000
_cell.length_b   1.000
_cell.length_c   1.000
_cell.angle_alpha   90.00
_cell.angle_beta   90.00
_cell.angle_gamma   90.00
#
_symmetry.space_group_name_H-M   'P 1'
#
loop_
_entity.id
_entity.type
_entity.pdbx_description
1 polymer ?
#
loop_
_entity_poly.entity_id
_entity_poly.type
_entity_poly.pdbx_seq_one_letter_code
_entity_poly.pdbx_strand_id
1 'polypeptide(L)' 'MNTILNYIIPHTIGLILIGIGWYISILNVGLTRFTENVLITKWTIGGLALIITGAYLPEIWIGIRNLFKKK' A
#
# COMPACT_ATOMS: atom_id res chain seq x y z
N MET A 1 7.11 -13.73 20.23
CA MET A 1 6.22 -12.65 19.74
C MET A 1 4.81 -13.21 19.65
N ASN A 2 3.83 -12.62 20.37
CA ASN A 2 2.45 -13.13 20.41
C ASN A 2 1.90 -13.37 19.00
N THR A 3 1.22 -14.50 18.79
CA THR A 3 0.65 -14.92 17.50
C THR A 3 -0.20 -13.82 16.87
N ILE A 4 -0.87 -13.00 17.69
CA ILE A 4 -1.70 -11.86 17.27
C ILE A 4 -0.88 -10.71 16.69
N LEU A 5 0.21 -10.30 17.36
CA LEU A 5 1.11 -9.22 16.87
C LEU A 5 1.70 -9.57 15.50
N ASN A 6 1.94 -10.85 15.29
CA ASN A 6 2.42 -11.42 14.05
C ASN A 6 1.45 -11.28 12.86
N TYR A 7 0.16 -11.04 13.10
CA TYR A 7 -0.82 -10.73 12.05
C TYR A 7 -1.11 -9.23 11.96
N ILE A 8 -1.13 -8.54 13.10
CA ILE A 8 -1.43 -7.10 13.16
C ILE A 8 -0.33 -6.28 12.46
N ILE A 9 0.94 -6.54 12.75
CA ILE A 9 2.07 -5.77 12.20
C ILE A 9 2.02 -5.70 10.66
N PRO A 10 1.96 -6.82 9.91
CA PRO A 10 1.93 -6.75 8.46
C PRO A 10 0.68 -6.02 7.92
N HIS A 11 -0.48 -6.19 8.54
CA HIS A 11 -1.70 -5.47 8.15
C HIS A 11 -1.61 -3.97 8.40
N THR A 12 -1.05 -3.55 9.55
CA THR A 12 -0.84 -2.13 9.86
C THR A 12 0.12 -1.49 8.87
N ILE A 13 1.21 -2.17 8.51
CA ILE A 13 2.14 -1.68 7.48
C ILE A 13 1.43 -1.56 6.13
N GLY A 14 0.65 -2.57 5.74
CA GLY A 14 -0.15 -2.53 4.51
C GLY A 14 -1.14 -1.36 4.48
N LEU A 15 -1.85 -1.13 5.58
CA LEU A 15 -2.79 -0.01 5.72
C LEU A 15 -2.09 1.36 5.57
N ILE A 16 -0.91 1.52 6.16
CA ILE A 16 -0.11 2.76 6.05
C ILE A 16 0.29 3.00 4.59
N LEU A 17 0.75 1.96 3.88
CA LEU A 17 1.11 2.06 2.46
C LEU A 17 -0.08 2.46 1.59
N ILE A 18 -1.26 1.88 1.85
CA ILE A 18 -2.52 2.23 1.18
C ILE A 18 -2.87 3.70 1.45
N GLY A 19 -2.81 4.14 2.71
CA GLY A 19 -3.10 5.52 3.10
C GLY A 19 -2.17 6.52 2.41
N ILE A 20 -0.87 6.22 2.32
CA ILE A 20 0.12 7.05 1.63
C ILE A 20 -0.17 7.09 0.12
N GLY A 21 -0.39 5.94 -0.51
CA GLY A 21 -0.68 5.87 -1.94
C GLY A 21 -1.97 6.59 -2.34
N TRP A 22 -3.00 6.49 -1.50
CA TRP A 22 -4.24 7.25 -1.63
C TRP A 22 -4.01 8.76 -1.51
N TYR A 23 -3.28 9.20 -0.49
CA TYR A 23 -2.95 10.61 -0.26
C TYR A 23 -2.20 11.23 -1.45
N ILE A 24 -1.18 10.53 -1.97
CA ILE A 24 -0.41 10.98 -3.14
C ILE A 24 -1.30 11.11 -4.38
N SER A 25 -2.20 10.14 -4.59
CA SER A 25 -3.13 10.13 -5.73
C SER A 25 -4.10 11.30 -5.66
N ILE A 26 -4.69 11.57 -4.49
CA ILE A 26 -5.63 12.68 -4.31
C ILE A 26 -4.93 14.02 -4.43
N LEU A 27 -3.77 14.21 -3.80
CA LEU A 27 -3.09 15.49 -3.86
C LEU A 27 -2.69 15.85 -5.29
N ASN A 28 -2.16 14.89 -6.06
CA ASN A 28 -1.82 15.20 -7.45
C ASN A 28 -3.08 15.49 -8.25
N VAL A 29 -4.07 14.62 -8.31
CA VAL A 29 -5.27 14.92 -9.12
C VAL A 29 -5.97 16.20 -8.64
N GLY A 30 -6.06 16.41 -7.32
CA GLY A 30 -6.70 17.56 -6.71
C GLY A 30 -5.97 18.88 -6.97
N LEU A 31 -4.65 18.90 -6.99
CA LEU A 31 -3.86 20.10 -7.25
C LEU A 31 -3.68 20.34 -8.76
N THR A 32 -3.40 19.30 -9.54
CA THR A 32 -3.11 19.45 -10.97
C THR A 32 -4.36 19.71 -11.80
N ARG A 33 -5.57 19.31 -11.37
CA ARG A 33 -6.81 19.55 -12.13
C ARG A 33 -7.14 21.03 -12.39
N PHE A 34 -6.58 21.94 -11.59
CA PHE A 34 -6.81 23.37 -11.73
C PHE A 34 -5.79 24.06 -12.64
N THR A 35 -4.69 23.38 -12.98
CA THR A 35 -3.61 23.89 -13.82
C THR A 35 -3.47 23.13 -15.14
N GLU A 36 -3.79 21.83 -15.16
CA GLU A 36 -3.66 20.96 -16.32
C GLU A 36 -4.87 20.01 -16.43
N ASN A 37 -5.36 19.77 -17.66
CA ASN A 37 -6.45 18.83 -17.94
C ASN A 37 -5.96 17.36 -17.99
N VAL A 38 -5.07 16.98 -17.06
CA VAL A 38 -4.42 15.67 -17.06
C VAL A 38 -4.80 14.92 -15.78
N LEU A 39 -5.71 13.95 -15.91
CA LEU A 39 -6.21 13.12 -14.80
C LEU A 39 -5.24 12.01 -14.39
N ILE A 40 -4.37 11.57 -15.31
CA ILE A 40 -3.41 10.47 -15.08
C ILE A 40 -2.01 11.02 -15.21
N THR A 41 -1.24 10.91 -14.13
CA THR A 41 0.11 11.41 -13.99
C THR A 41 1.01 10.31 -13.44
N LYS A 42 2.33 10.50 -13.54
CA LYS A 42 3.30 9.56 -12.95
C LYS A 42 3.03 9.32 -11.46
N TRP A 43 2.51 10.33 -10.76
CA TRP A 43 2.19 10.25 -9.34
C TRP A 43 0.93 9.44 -9.02
N THR A 44 -0.11 9.51 -9.85
CA THR A 44 -1.30 8.65 -9.67
C THR A 44 -0.95 7.18 -9.93
N ILE A 45 -0.10 6.90 -10.92
CA ILE A 45 0.41 5.54 -11.15
C ILE A 45 1.27 5.08 -9.97
N GLY A 46 2.14 5.94 -9.45
CA GLY A 46 2.94 5.64 -8.25
C GLY A 46 2.08 5.39 -7.00
N GLY A 47 1.05 6.21 -6.79
CA GLY A 47 0.08 6.03 -5.70
C GLY A 47 -0.71 4.73 -5.82
N LEU A 48 -1.12 4.36 -7.03
CA LEU A 48 -1.76 3.07 -7.31
C LEU A 48 -0.83 1.89 -7.00
N ALA A 49 0.43 1.95 -7.42
CA ALA A 49 1.41 0.91 -7.12
C ALA A 49 1.63 0.74 -5.60
N LEU A 50 1.66 1.83 -4.85
CA LEU A 50 1.73 1.84 -3.38
C LEU A 50 0.51 1.16 -2.75
N ILE A 51 -0.70 1.47 -3.24
CA ILE A 51 -1.94 0.85 -2.75
C ILE A 51 -1.93 -0.66 -2.99
N ILE A 52 -1.59 -1.09 -4.21
CA ILE A 52 -1.52 -2.53 -4.55
C ILE A 52 -0.47 -3.22 -3.68
N THR A 53 0.71 -2.63 -3.54
CA THR A 53 1.77 -3.19 -2.69
C THR A 53 1.31 -3.31 -1.25
N GLY A 54 0.69 -2.26 -0.69
CA GLY A 54 0.15 -2.28 0.67
C GLY A 54 -0.96 -3.32 0.88
N ALA A 55 -1.80 -3.55 -0.13
CA ALA A 55 -2.88 -4.55 -0.07
C ALA A 55 -2.36 -5.98 -0.04
N TYR A 56 -1.33 -6.31 -0.83
CA TYR A 56 -0.80 -7.68 -0.92
C TYR A 56 0.34 -7.99 0.07
N LEU A 57 1.00 -6.97 0.62
CA LEU A 57 2.11 -7.13 1.57
C LEU A 57 1.75 -8.02 2.78
N PRO A 58 0.55 -7.92 3.40
CA PRO A 58 0.22 -8.78 4.54
C PRO A 58 0.17 -10.26 4.19
N GLU A 59 -0.46 -10.60 3.06
CA GLU A 59 -0.60 -11.98 2.59
C GLU A 59 0.75 -12.58 2.23
N ILE A 60 1.59 -11.83 1.50
CA ILE A 60 2.94 -12.26 1.12
C ILE A 60 3.78 -12.51 2.38
N TRP A 61 3.73 -11.58 3.34
CA TRP A 61 4.49 -11.71 4.60
C TRP A 61 4.08 -12.95 5.39
N ILE A 62 2.78 -13.16 5.56
CA ILE A 62 2.24 -14.32 6.29
C ILE A 62 2.57 -15.62 5.55
N GLY A 63 2.41 -15.64 4.22
CA GLY A 63 2.71 -16.78 3.36
C GLY A 63 4.17 -17.21 3.46
N ILE A 64 5.11 -16.27 3.30
CA ILE A 64 6.55 -16.53 3.42
C ILE A 64 6.86 -17.08 4.81
N ARG A 65 6.36 -16.45 5.87
CA ARG A 65 6.63 -16.91 7.25
C ARG A 65 6.10 -18.32 7.52
N ASN A 66 4.91 -18.65 7.02
CA ASN A 66 4.34 -19.98 7.18
C ASN A 66 5.16 -21.04 6.42
N LEU A 67 5.74 -20.68 5.28
CA LEU A 67 6.64 -21.54 4.51
C LEU A 67 7.91 -21.88 5.31
N PHE A 68 8.50 -20.90 6.00
CA PHE A 68 9.68 -21.10 6.84
C PHE A 68 9.40 -21.84 8.16
N LYS A 69 8.17 -21.77 8.69
CA LYS A 69 7.77 -22.54 9.89
C LYS A 69 7.49 -24.02 9.62
N LYS A 70 7.24 -24.39 8.36
CA LYS A 70 6.93 -25.76 7.95
C LYS A 70 8.19 -26.60 7.67
N LYS A 71 9.36 -25.95 7.65
CA LYS A 71 10.68 -26.56 7.46
C LYS A 71 11.36 -26.72 8.82
#